data_AF-A0A535J5F9-F1
#
_entry.id   AF-A0A535J5F9-F1
#
_cell.length_a   1.000
_cell.length_b   1.000
_cell.length_c   1.000
_cell.angle_alpha   90.00
_cell.angle_beta   90.00
_cell.angle_gamma   90.00
#
_symmetry.space_group_name_H-M   'P 1'
#
loop_
_entity.id
_entity.type
_entity.pdbx_description
1 polymer ?
#
loop_
_entity_poly.entity_id
_entity_poly.type
_entity_poly.pdbx_seq_one_letter_code
_entity_poly.pdbx_strand_id
1 'polypeptide(L)' 'MGGRRVTTAPARLLGLRLQGFKSFAERTVVEFGPGISAVVGPNGSGKSNLADGLRWALGEQGRALRSRKSEDVI' A
#
# COMPACT_ATOMS: atom_id res chain seq x y z
N MET A 1 7.94 12.95 41.16
CA MET A 1 6.85 13.03 40.17
C MET A 1 7.24 12.17 38.97
N GLY A 2 6.64 10.98 38.81
CA GLY A 2 7.04 10.01 37.78
C GLY A 2 6.49 10.37 36.41
N GLY A 3 7.39 10.63 35.45
CA GLY A 3 7.04 10.86 34.05
C GLY A 3 6.40 9.62 33.44
N ARG A 4 5.18 9.78 32.91
CA ARG A 4 4.43 8.72 32.24
C ARG A 4 5.17 8.35 30.95
N ARG A 5 5.92 7.24 30.95
CA ARG A 5 6.50 6.67 29.74
C ARG A 5 5.35 6.30 28.81
N VAL A 6 5.18 7.06 27.72
CA VAL A 6 4.33 6.66 26.60
C VAL A 6 5.07 5.52 25.92
N THR A 7 4.63 4.28 26.13
CA THR A 7 5.09 3.16 25.31
C THR A 7 4.37 3.28 23.97
N THR A 8 5.00 3.92 23.00
CA THR A 8 4.49 3.98 21.63
C THR A 8 4.50 2.56 21.07
N ALA A 9 3.32 2.01 20.79
CA ALA A 9 3.21 0.76 20.05
C ALA A 9 3.88 0.95 18.67
N PRO A 10 4.52 -0.09 18.10
CA PRO A 10 5.13 0.01 16.78
C PRO A 10 4.08 0.41 15.75
N ALA A 11 4.47 1.29 14.81
CA ALA A 11 3.61 1.69 13.71
C ALA A 11 3.24 0.46 12.86
N ARG A 12 1.98 0.37 12.44
CA ARG A 12 1.48 -0.69 11.57
C ARG A 12 0.64 -0.12 10.44
N LEU A 13 0.63 -0.81 9.30
CA LEU A 13 -0.30 -0.52 8.22
C LEU A 13 -1.72 -0.97 8.65
N LEU A 14 -2.69 -0.06 8.55
CA LEU A 14 -4.10 -0.35 8.90
C LEU A 14 -4.94 -0.65 7.67
N GLY A 15 -4.67 0.07 6.58
CA GLY A 15 -5.41 -0.06 5.34
C GLY A 15 -4.71 0.67 4.20
N LEU A 16 -5.00 0.24 2.98
CA LEU A 16 -4.62 0.92 1.75
C LEU A 16 -5.88 1.15 0.92
N ARG A 17 -6.10 2.40 0.50
CA ARG A 17 -7.21 2.78 -0.39
C ARG A 17 -6.62 3.14 -1.74
N LEU A 18 -7.14 2.52 -2.79
CA LEU A 18 -6.71 2.72 -4.17
C LEU A 18 -7.93 3.09 -5.02
N GLN A 19 -7.79 4.11 -5.86
CA GLN A 19 -8.78 4.56 -6.82
C GLN A 19 -8.02 5.29 -7.93
N GLY A 20 -8.34 5.04 -9.21
CA GLY A 20 -7.55 5.57 -10.32
C GLY A 20 -6.08 5.12 -10.27
N PHE A 21 -5.82 3.89 -9.82
CA PHE A 21 -4.44 3.40 -9.68
C PHE A 21 -4.21 2.10 -10.44
N LYS A 22 -3.64 2.19 -11.65
CA LYS A 22 -3.33 1.04 -12.51
C LYS A 22 -4.58 0.16 -12.73
N SER A 23 -4.54 -1.09 -12.25
CA SER A 23 -5.67 -2.02 -12.35
C SER A 23 -6.82 -1.72 -11.38
N PHE A 24 -6.67 -0.74 -10.47
CA PHE A 24 -7.69 -0.33 -9.51
C PHE A 24 -8.35 0.97 -9.98
N ALA A 25 -9.11 0.89 -11.07
CA ALA A 25 -9.88 2.02 -11.59
C ALA A 25 -10.95 2.45 -10.57
N GLU A 26 -11.73 1.48 -10.07
CA GLU A 26 -12.73 1.68 -9.04
C GLU A 26 -12.13 1.69 -7.62
N ARG A 27 -12.85 2.34 -6.71
CA ARG A 27 -12.44 2.43 -5.30
C ARG A 27 -12.31 1.03 -4.68
N THR A 28 -11.09 0.72 -4.28
CA THR A 28 -10.72 -0.52 -3.59
C THR A 28 -10.13 -0.20 -2.23
N VAL A 29 -10.58 -0.90 -1.19
CA VAL A 29 -10.08 -0.77 0.19
C VAL A 29 -9.54 -2.12 0.63
N VAL A 30 -8.27 -2.15 1.02
CA VAL A 30 -7.62 -3.31 1.62
C VAL A 30 -7.33 -3.01 3.08
N GLU A 31 -7.84 -3.83 3.99
CA GLU A 31 -7.60 -3.71 5.43
C GLU A 31 -6.51 -4.68 5.87
N PHE A 32 -5.66 -4.26 6.81
CA PHE A 32 -4.56 -5.05 7.33
C PHE A 32 -4.76 -5.36 8.82
N GLY A 33 -4.80 -6.65 9.13
CA GLY A 33 -4.82 -7.15 10.49
C GLY A 33 -3.47 -7.00 11.20
N PRO A 34 -3.41 -7.27 12.52
CA PRO A 34 -2.14 -7.39 13.22
C PRO A 34 -1.31 -8.57 12.68
N GLY A 35 0.01 -8.50 12.80
CA GLY A 35 0.93 -9.57 12.41
C GLY A 35 1.32 -9.52 10.93
N ILE A 36 1.36 -10.67 10.28
CA ILE A 36 1.81 -10.83 8.89
C ILE A 36 0.59 -10.93 7.96
N SER A 37 0.60 -10.17 6.88
CA SER A 37 -0.42 -10.22 5.82
C SER A 37 0.17 -10.80 4.54
N ALA A 38 -0.56 -11.72 3.89
CA ALA A 38 -0.19 -12.30 2.61
C ALA A 38 -1.21 -11.90 1.53
N VAL A 39 -0.72 -11.44 0.37
CA VAL A 39 -1.55 -11.05 -0.77
C VAL A 39 -1.44 -12.13 -1.84
N VAL A 40 -2.55 -12.84 -2.10
CA VAL A 40 -2.61 -13.99 -3.01
C VAL A 40 -3.72 -13.83 -4.06
N GLY A 41 -3.67 -14.61 -5.14
CA GLY A 41 -4.65 -14.59 -6.22
C GLY A 41 -4.08 -14.92 -7.59
N PRO A 42 -4.92 -15.11 -8.63
CA PRO A 42 -4.50 -15.49 -9.98
C PRO A 42 -3.56 -14.49 -10.66
N ASN A 43 -2.85 -14.91 -11.71
CA ASN A 43 -2.07 -13.98 -12.53
C ASN A 43 -2.98 -12.91 -13.14
N GLY A 44 -2.51 -11.65 -13.17
CA GLY A 44 -3.30 -10.52 -13.64
C GLY A 44 -4.27 -9.90 -12.62
N SER A 45 -4.44 -10.47 -11.42
CA SER A 45 -5.40 -9.97 -10.41
C SER A 45 -5.00 -8.68 -9.69
N GLY A 46 -3.97 -7.96 -10.15
CA GLY A 46 -3.56 -6.68 -9.55
C GLY A 46 -2.66 -6.74 -8.31
N LYS A 47 -2.20 -7.93 -7.86
CA LYS A 47 -1.32 -8.08 -6.66
C LYS A 47 -0.07 -7.20 -6.70
N SER A 48 0.62 -7.19 -7.84
CA SER A 48 1.82 -6.36 -8.05
C SER A 48 1.49 -4.86 -8.01
N ASN A 49 0.32 -4.47 -8.50
CA ASN A 49 -0.14 -3.08 -8.50
C ASN A 49 -0.52 -2.63 -7.09
N LEU A 50 -1.04 -3.52 -6.24
CA LEU A 50 -1.30 -3.23 -4.82
C LEU A 50 0.02 -2.88 -4.10
N ALA A 51 1.07 -3.67 -4.33
CA ALA A 51 2.40 -3.40 -3.78
C ALA A 51 3.00 -2.09 -4.31
N ASP A 52 2.84 -1.82 -5.61
CA ASP A 52 3.28 -0.55 -6.21
C ASP A 52 2.50 0.64 -5.63
N GLY A 53 1.20 0.50 -5.34
CA GLY A 53 0.38 1.54 -4.71
C GLY A 53 0.83 1.85 -3.28
N LEU A 54 1.20 0.82 -2.50
CA LEU A 54 1.78 0.99 -1.18
C LEU A 54 3.11 1.77 -1.24
N ARG A 55 4.01 1.37 -2.15
CA ARG A 55 5.30 2.04 -2.37
C ARG A 55 5.15 3.49 -2.80
N TRP A 56 4.25 3.75 -3.75
CA TRP A 56 3.94 5.09 -4.23
C TRP A 56 3.38 5.98 -3.11
N ALA A 57 2.46 5.46 -2.29
CA ALA A 57 1.91 6.18 -1.14
C ALA A 57 2.96 6.50 -0.06
N LEU A 58 4.04 5.70 0.01
CA LEU A 58 5.20 5.95 0.89
C LEU A 58 6.25 6.87 0.25
N GLY A 59 6.02 7.35 -0.97
CA GLY A 59 6.88 8.31 -1.66
C GLY A 59 7.94 7.70 -2.58
N GLU A 60 7.93 6.38 -2.82
CA GLU A 60 8.83 5.78 -3.82
C GLU A 60 8.46 6.24 -5.24
N GLN A 61 9.47 6.54 -6.06
CA GLN A 61 9.32 7.04 -7.44
C GLN A 61 10.23 6.29 -8.43
N GLY A 62 9.99 6.48 -9.73
CA GLY A 62 10.87 6.01 -10.80
C GLY A 62 10.85 4.49 -11.01
N ARG A 63 12.01 3.89 -11.32
CA ARG A 63 12.16 2.47 -11.73
C ARG A 63 11.71 1.45 -10.68
N ALA A 64 11.56 1.87 -9.42
CA ALA A 64 11.05 1.04 -8.33
C ALA A 64 9.54 0.75 -8.46
N LEU A 65 8.80 1.66 -9.09
CA LEU A 65 7.44 1.43 -9.53
C LEU A 65 7.51 0.79 -10.91
N ARG A 66 6.81 -0.34 -11.11
CA ARG A 66 6.71 -1.00 -12.42
C ARG A 66 5.76 -0.23 -13.35
N SER A 67 6.02 1.06 -13.52
CA SER A 67 5.31 1.97 -14.42
C SER A 67 6.26 2.32 -15.56
N ARG A 68 5.80 2.21 -16.81
CA ARG A 68 6.62 2.61 -17.96
C ARG A 68 6.69 4.13 -18.11
N LYS A 69 5.79 4.89 -17.47
CA LYS A 69 5.80 6.35 -17.32
C LYS A 69 4.95 6.79 -16.11
N SER A 70 5.27 7.95 -15.54
CA SER A 70 4.47 8.62 -14.50
C SER A 70 3.06 8.98 -14.97
N GLU A 71 2.88 9.17 -16.28
CA GLU A 71 1.60 9.45 -16.92
C GLU A 71 0.58 8.28 -16.83
N ASP A 72 0.99 7.06 -16.44
CA ASP A 72 0.11 5.87 -16.34
C ASP A 72 -0.61 5.74 -14.98
N VAL A 73 -0.45 6.72 -14.09
CA VAL A 73 -1.18 6.81 -12.81
C VAL A 73 -2.20 7.95 -12.97
N ILE A 74 -3.39 7.62 -13.48
CA ILE A 74 -4.51 8.55 -13.68
C ILE A 74 -5.72 8.01 -12.93
#